data_AF-A0A5E6N7D9-F1
#
_entry.id   AF-A0A5E6N7D9-F1
#
_cell.length_a   1.000
_cell.length_b   1.000
_cell.length_c   1.000
_cell.angle_alpha   90.00
_cell.angle_beta   90.00
_cell.angle_gamma   90.00
#
_symmetry.space_group_name_H-M   'P 1'
#
loop_
_entity.id
_entity.type
_entity.pdbx_description
1 polymer ?
#
loop_
_entity_poly.entity_id
_entity_poly.type
_entity_poly.pdbx_seq_one_letter_code
_entity_poly.pdbx_strand_id
1 'polypeptide(L)'
;MRNSGAVAVVEGIGDHGCEYMTGGKAIILGEVGRNFAAGMSGGVAFVYNPHKTFDSMLSTGAMLDLDPFNETYENELKYYIQNHYDLTGSQIAKRILSDWTNALNDFVLVIPTEYKHALQK
;
A
#
# COMPACT_ATOMS: atom_id res chain seq x y z
N MET A 1 -13.43 -4.47 3.33
CA MET A 1 -13.37 -5.28 4.58
C MET A 1 -12.46 -4.56 5.57
N ARG A 2 -12.89 -4.44 6.83
CA ARG A 2 -12.30 -3.55 7.85
C ARG A 2 -11.03 -4.12 8.46
N ASN A 3 -9.87 -3.58 8.06
CA ASN A 3 -8.63 -3.70 8.82
C ASN A 3 -8.55 -2.57 9.86
N SER A 4 -8.29 -2.91 11.13
CA SER A 4 -8.18 -1.94 12.24
C SER A 4 -6.84 -2.01 12.98
N GLY A 5 -5.84 -2.75 12.46
CA GLY A 5 -4.55 -2.89 13.13
C GLY A 5 -3.64 -4.03 12.65
N ALA A 6 -4.10 -4.86 11.71
CA ALA A 6 -3.29 -5.92 11.14
C ALA A 6 -2.32 -5.37 10.09
N VAL A 7 -1.22 -6.10 9.89
CA VAL A 7 -0.32 -5.93 8.75
C VAL A 7 -0.53 -7.10 7.79
N ALA A 8 -0.76 -6.80 6.52
CA ALA A 8 -0.92 -7.82 5.48
C ALA A 8 -0.07 -7.48 4.26
N VAL A 9 0.56 -8.49 3.67
CA VAL A 9 1.25 -8.43 2.37
C VAL A 9 0.54 -9.39 1.42
N VAL A 10 0.13 -8.89 0.26
CA VAL A 10 -0.59 -9.66 -0.77
C VAL A 10 -0.10 -9.27 -2.16
N GLU A 11 -0.30 -10.14 -3.14
CA GLU A 11 0.22 -9.96 -4.51
C GLU A 11 -0.81 -9.40 -5.49
N GLY A 12 -1.96 -9.00 -4.97
CA GLY A 12 -3.06 -8.43 -5.73
C GLY A 12 -4.36 -8.62 -4.97
N ILE A 13 -5.34 -7.77 -5.24
CA ILE A 13 -6.66 -7.82 -4.62
C ILE A 13 -7.75 -7.44 -5.62
N GLY A 14 -8.98 -7.88 -5.37
CA GLY A 14 -10.15 -7.47 -6.15
C GLY A 14 -10.70 -6.11 -5.73
N ASP A 15 -11.97 -5.88 -6.07
CA ASP A 15 -12.69 -4.64 -5.76
C ASP A 15 -12.83 -4.43 -4.23
N HIS A 16 -13.01 -3.16 -3.81
CA HIS A 16 -13.23 -2.76 -2.40
C HIS A 16 -12.05 -3.05 -1.46
N GLY A 17 -10.83 -3.06 -2.00
CA GLY A 17 -9.61 -3.13 -1.21
C GLY A 17 -9.52 -2.01 -0.18
N CYS A 18 -9.07 -2.33 1.04
CA CYS A 18 -8.95 -1.37 2.16
C CYS A 18 -10.22 -0.60 2.51
N GLU A 19 -11.39 -1.06 2.07
CA GLU A 19 -12.66 -0.41 2.39
C GLU A 19 -12.95 -0.47 3.90
N TYR A 20 -13.30 0.68 4.47
CA TYR A 20 -13.48 0.92 5.91
C TYR A 20 -12.26 0.57 6.76
N MET A 21 -11.05 0.66 6.19
CA MET A 21 -9.82 0.50 6.96
C MET A 21 -9.64 1.68 7.94
N THR A 22 -9.41 1.36 9.21
CA THR A 22 -9.28 2.34 10.32
C THR A 22 -7.91 2.28 11.00
N GLY A 23 -7.03 1.39 10.56
CA GLY A 23 -5.70 1.19 11.14
C GLY A 23 -4.98 -0.03 10.54
N GLY A 24 -3.69 -0.17 10.87
CA GLY A 24 -2.84 -1.23 10.33
C GLY A 24 -2.15 -0.84 9.03
N LYS A 25 -1.57 -1.84 8.36
CA LYS A 25 -0.83 -1.67 7.10
C LYS A 25 -1.26 -2.71 6.06
N ALA A 26 -1.44 -2.27 4.82
CA ALA A 26 -1.71 -3.15 3.69
C ALA A 26 -0.66 -2.94 2.60
N ILE A 27 0.13 -3.97 2.30
CA ILE A 27 1.14 -3.94 1.25
C ILE A 27 0.62 -4.80 0.11
N ILE A 28 0.38 -4.20 -1.05
CA ILE A 28 -0.15 -4.87 -2.24
C ILE A 28 0.92 -4.81 -3.33
N LEU A 29 1.45 -5.98 -3.71
CA LEU A 29 2.55 -6.14 -4.67
C LEU A 29 2.07 -6.34 -6.12
N GLY A 30 0.83 -5.97 -6.41
CA GLY A 30 0.23 -6.14 -7.74
C GLY A 30 -1.07 -5.36 -7.90
N GLU A 31 -1.84 -5.72 -8.93
CA GLU A 31 -3.05 -4.99 -9.31
C GLU A 31 -4.12 -5.01 -8.20
N VAL A 32 -4.89 -3.92 -8.16
CA VAL A 32 -6.05 -3.76 -7.28
C VAL A 32 -7.32 -3.62 -8.11
N GLY A 33 -8.45 -4.01 -7.54
CA GLY A 33 -9.76 -3.72 -8.13
C GLY A 33 -10.29 -2.33 -7.77
N ARG A 34 -11.48 -2.06 -8.28
CA ARG A 34 -12.17 -0.76 -8.20
C ARG A 34 -12.58 -0.41 -6.78
N ASN A 35 -12.86 0.87 -6.59
CA ASN A 35 -13.38 1.42 -5.33
C ASN A 35 -12.42 1.17 -4.14
N PHE A 36 -11.13 1.20 -4.40
CA PHE A 36 -10.09 1.05 -3.39
C PHE A 36 -10.15 2.20 -2.37
N ALA A 37 -9.89 1.86 -1.10
CA ALA A 37 -9.90 2.77 0.05
C ALA A 37 -11.23 3.49 0.32
N ALA A 38 -12.36 2.95 -0.16
CA ALA A 38 -13.67 3.52 0.12
C ALA A 38 -13.95 3.58 1.63
N GLY A 39 -14.23 4.78 2.15
CA GLY A 39 -14.45 4.99 3.57
C GLY A 39 -13.25 4.67 4.46
N MET A 40 -12.04 4.61 3.91
CA MET A 40 -10.80 4.46 4.69
C MET A 40 -10.59 5.72 5.54
N SER A 41 -10.44 5.54 6.85
CA SER A 41 -10.27 6.63 7.82
C SER A 41 -9.00 6.51 8.67
N GLY A 42 -8.26 5.40 8.57
CA GLY A 42 -6.96 5.26 9.23
C GLY A 42 -6.11 4.14 8.67
N GLY A 43 -4.82 4.15 9.04
CA GLY A 43 -3.81 3.21 8.58
C GLY A 43 -3.13 3.63 7.28
N VAL A 44 -2.26 2.76 6.76
CA VAL A 44 -1.42 3.02 5.58
C VAL A 44 -1.53 1.88 4.59
N ALA A 45 -1.69 2.18 3.30
CA ALA A 45 -1.57 1.18 2.26
C ALA A 45 -0.46 1.54 1.26
N PHE A 46 0.29 0.53 0.86
CA PHE A 46 1.36 0.60 -0.14
C PHE A 46 0.93 -0.23 -1.35
N VAL A 47 0.88 0.38 -2.53
CA VAL A 47 0.44 -0.31 -3.76
C VAL A 47 1.55 -0.26 -4.80
N TYR A 48 2.03 -1.43 -5.22
CA TYR A 48 2.97 -1.54 -6.34
C TYR A 48 2.22 -1.34 -7.65
N ASN A 49 2.51 -0.24 -8.36
CA ASN A 49 1.78 0.25 -9.52
C ASN A 49 2.72 0.54 -10.71
N PRO A 50 3.41 -0.48 -11.26
CA PRO A 50 4.33 -0.30 -12.40
C PRO A 50 3.58 0.08 -13.69
N HIS A 51 2.30 -0.26 -13.81
CA HIS A 51 1.48 0.01 -14.99
C HIS A 51 0.73 1.34 -14.95
N LYS A 52 0.84 2.10 -13.85
CA LYS A 52 0.18 3.40 -13.64
C LYS A 52 -1.34 3.33 -13.84
N THR A 53 -1.96 2.22 -13.43
CA THR A 53 -3.41 1.94 -13.54
C THR A 53 -4.17 2.33 -12.27
N PHE A 54 -3.48 2.39 -11.13
CA PHE A 54 -4.07 2.52 -9.80
C PHE A 54 -5.00 3.74 -9.62
N ASP A 55 -4.68 4.89 -10.22
CA ASP A 55 -5.45 6.12 -10.01
C ASP A 55 -6.93 5.95 -10.40
N SER A 56 -7.20 5.14 -11.43
CA SER A 56 -8.56 4.84 -11.89
C SER A 56 -9.33 3.85 -10.98
N MET A 57 -8.64 3.22 -10.03
CA MET A 57 -9.21 2.25 -9.10
C MET A 57 -9.62 2.89 -7.76
N LEU A 58 -9.17 4.11 -7.47
CA LEU A 58 -9.47 4.81 -6.22
C LEU A 58 -10.96 5.16 -6.10
N SER A 59 -11.48 5.01 -4.88
CA SER A 59 -12.80 5.54 -4.52
C SER A 59 -12.81 7.07 -4.45
N THR A 60 -13.97 7.67 -4.66
CA THR A 60 -14.16 9.12 -4.54
C THR A 60 -13.86 9.57 -3.12
N GLY A 61 -12.85 10.44 -2.95
CA GLY A 61 -12.45 10.98 -1.65
C GLY A 61 -11.24 10.29 -1.00
N ALA A 62 -10.75 9.18 -1.56
CA ALA A 62 -9.43 8.67 -1.19
C ALA A 62 -8.36 9.65 -1.69
N MET A 63 -7.45 10.07 -0.80
CA MET A 63 -6.33 10.92 -1.19
C MET A 63 -5.11 10.07 -1.52
N LEU A 64 -4.55 10.37 -2.68
CA LEU A 64 -3.24 9.90 -3.08
C LEU A 64 -2.21 10.84 -2.48
N ASP A 65 -1.38 10.32 -1.59
CA ASP A 65 -0.24 11.08 -1.12
C ASP A 65 0.97 10.68 -1.97
N LEU A 66 1.29 11.52 -2.95
CA LEU A 66 2.45 11.36 -3.81
C LEU A 66 3.72 11.94 -3.18
N ASP A 67 3.67 12.34 -1.90
CA ASP A 67 4.86 12.77 -1.18
C ASP A 67 5.95 11.69 -1.30
N PRO A 68 7.22 12.10 -1.49
CA PRO A 68 8.32 11.15 -1.57
C PRO A 68 8.32 10.27 -0.32
N PHE A 69 8.43 8.96 -0.53
CA PHE A 69 8.59 7.99 0.54
C PHE A 69 9.66 8.51 1.50
N ASN A 70 9.28 8.83 2.72
CA ASN A 70 10.28 9.13 3.74
C ASN A 70 11.03 7.85 4.08
N GLU A 71 12.22 8.01 4.66
CA GLU A 71 13.10 6.89 5.03
C GLU A 71 12.39 5.87 5.95
N THR A 72 11.47 6.33 6.81
CA THR A 72 10.68 5.44 7.68
C THR A 72 9.79 4.50 6.87
N TYR A 73 8.99 5.03 5.95
CA TYR A 73 8.09 4.23 5.12
C TYR A 73 8.85 3.33 4.15
N GLU A 74 9.97 3.79 3.60
CA GLU A 74 10.81 2.96 2.73
C GLU A 74 11.34 1.74 3.50
N ASN A 75 11.92 1.96 4.68
CA ASN A 75 12.46 0.89 5.51
C ASN A 75 11.38 -0.10 5.97
N GLU A 76 10.20 0.40 6.37
CA GLU A 76 9.07 -0.46 6.75
C GLU A 76 8.58 -1.30 5.57
N LEU A 77 8.40 -0.68 4.39
CA LEU A 77 7.96 -1.38 3.18
C LEU A 77 8.95 -2.48 2.81
N LYS A 78 10.25 -2.16 2.79
CA LYS A 78 11.30 -3.14 2.48
C LYS A 78 11.30 -4.31 3.46
N TYR A 79 11.15 -4.03 4.76
CA TYR A 79 11.06 -5.06 5.79
C TYR A 79 9.88 -6.02 5.55
N TYR A 80 8.68 -5.49 5.27
CA TYR A 80 7.51 -6.34 5.05
C TYR A 80 7.61 -7.16 3.76
N ILE A 81 8.17 -6.60 2.68
CA ILE A 81 8.37 -7.32 1.43
C ILE A 81 9.44 -8.42 1.58
N GLN A 82 10.52 -8.14 2.32
CA GLN A 82 11.55 -9.13 2.64
C GLN A 82 10.95 -10.30 3.44
N ASN A 83 10.20 -10.01 4.50
CA ASN A 83 9.52 -11.07 5.27
C ASN A 83 8.54 -11.87 4.42
N HIS A 84 7.79 -11.20 3.53
CA HIS A 84 6.88 -11.89 2.60
C HIS A 84 7.65 -12.85 1.69
N TYR A 85 8.79 -12.42 1.13
CA TYR A 85 9.65 -13.30 0.34
C TYR A 85 10.18 -14.49 1.16
N ASP A 86 10.71 -14.24 2.36
CA ASP A 86 11.31 -15.27 3.20
C ASP A 86 10.28 -16.34 3.64
N LEU A 87 9.03 -15.92 3.89
CA LEU A 87 7.95 -16.80 4.33
C LEU A 87 7.24 -17.53 3.18
N THR A 88 7.21 -16.97 1.97
CA THR A 88 6.37 -17.49 0.87
C THR A 88 7.15 -17.93 -0.37
N GLY A 89 8.41 -17.52 -0.51
CA GLY A 89 9.19 -17.72 -1.74
C GLY A 89 8.69 -16.90 -2.94
N SER A 90 7.89 -15.85 -2.70
CA SER A 90 7.28 -15.00 -3.73
C SER A 90 8.27 -14.48 -4.77
N GLN A 91 8.05 -14.81 -6.05
CA GLN A 91 8.88 -14.29 -7.13
C GLN A 91 8.63 -12.80 -7.39
N ILE A 92 7.43 -12.31 -7.08
CA ILE A 92 7.10 -10.88 -7.21
C ILE A 92 7.89 -10.08 -6.17
N ALA A 93 7.86 -10.50 -4.89
CA ALA A 93 8.64 -9.85 -3.84
C ALA A 93 10.14 -9.93 -4.14
N LYS A 94 10.63 -11.08 -4.60
CA LYS A 94 12.04 -11.24 -5.03
C LYS A 94 12.42 -10.22 -6.11
N ARG A 95 11.57 -10.05 -7.13
CA ARG A 95 11.82 -9.10 -8.22
C ARG A 95 11.85 -7.67 -7.71
N ILE A 96 10.88 -7.28 -6.89
CA ILE A 96 10.82 -5.96 -6.27
C ILE A 96 12.08 -5.67 -5.44
N LEU A 97 12.50 -6.62 -4.59
CA LEU A 97 13.69 -6.49 -3.76
C LEU A 97 14.98 -6.43 -4.57
N SER A 98 15.05 -7.14 -5.70
CA SER A 98 16.23 -7.18 -6.56
C SER A 98 16.48 -5.88 -7.34
N ASP A 99 15.43 -5.08 -7.57
CA ASP A 99 15.50 -3.79 -8.27
C ASP A 99 14.82 -2.69 -7.44
N TRP A 100 15.17 -2.63 -6.16
CA TRP A 100 14.50 -1.83 -5.14
C TRP A 100 14.35 -0.35 -5.52
N THR A 101 15.43 0.27 -5.98
CA THR A 101 15.44 1.70 -6.31
C THR A 101 14.43 2.06 -7.40
N ASN A 102 14.31 1.22 -8.43
CA ASN A 102 13.32 1.44 -9.49
C ASN A 102 11.92 1.09 -9.01
N ALA A 103 11.78 -0.05 -8.32
CA ALA A 103 10.49 -0.50 -7.81
C ALA A 103 9.86 0.52 -6.85
N LEU A 104 10.67 1.23 -6.05
CA LEU A 104 10.19 2.27 -5.14
C LEU A 104 9.47 3.41 -5.87
N ASN A 105 9.91 3.79 -7.09
CA ASN A 105 9.24 4.81 -7.92
C ASN A 105 7.88 4.34 -8.47
N ASP A 106 7.61 3.04 -8.39
CA ASP A 106 6.34 2.44 -8.80
C ASP A 106 5.41 2.19 -7.61
N PHE A 107 5.87 2.41 -6.37
CA PHE A 107 4.99 2.35 -5.22
C PHE A 107 4.17 3.63 -5.05
N VAL A 108 2.93 3.42 -4.67
CA VAL A 108 1.98 4.46 -4.34
C VAL A 108 1.61 4.32 -2.86
N LEU A 109 1.68 5.44 -2.14
CA LEU A 109 1.30 5.53 -0.74
C LEU A 109 -0.13 6.06 -0.62
N VAL A 110 -0.98 5.33 0.09
CA VAL A 110 -2.38 5.71 0.32
C VAL A 110 -2.59 5.92 1.81
N ILE A 111 -2.90 7.17 2.16
CA ILE A 111 -3.14 7.61 3.53
C ILE A 111 -4.38 8.50 3.54
N PRO A 112 -5.38 8.24 4.40
CA PRO A 112 -6.53 9.11 4.54
C PRO A 112 -6.13 10.45 5.17
N THR A 113 -6.65 11.55 4.65
CA THR A 113 -6.27 12.92 5.03
C THR A 113 -6.32 13.19 6.53
N GLU A 114 -7.38 12.74 7.20
CA GLU A 114 -7.57 12.90 8.63
C GLU A 114 -6.48 12.20 9.45
N TYR A 115 -6.03 11.04 8.98
CA TYR A 115 -4.95 10.28 9.61
C TYR A 115 -3.59 10.95 9.40
N LYS A 116 -3.31 11.49 8.21
CA LYS A 116 -2.09 12.27 7.94
C LYS A 116 -1.97 13.45 8.91
N HIS A 117 -3.05 14.18 9.15
CA HIS A 117 -3.07 15.28 10.12
C HIS A 117 -2.86 14.83 11.57
N ALA A 118 -3.32 13.63 11.94
CA ALA A 118 -3.09 13.09 13.28
C ALA A 118 -1.63 12.67 13.51
N LEU A 119 -0.92 12.21 12.48
CA LEU A 119 0.49 11.82 12.55
C LEU A 119 1.47 13.02 12.61
N GLN A 120 1.03 14.20 12.19
CA GLN A 120 1.85 15.43 12.16
C GLN A 120 1.72 16.29 13.44
N LYS A 121 0.94 15.85 14.43
CA LYS A 121 0.82 16.48 15.75
C LYS A 121 1.63 15.74 16.79
#